data_AF-A0A8T5S4K2-F1
#
_entry.id   AF-A0A8T5S4K2-F1
#
_cell.length_a   1.000
_cell.length_b   1.000
_cell.length_c   1.000
_cell.angle_alpha   90.00
_cell.angle_beta   90.00
_cell.angle_gamma   90.00
#
_symmetry.space_group_name_H-M   'P 1'
#
loop_
_entity.id
_entity.type
_entity.pdbx_description
1 polymer ?
#
loop_
_entity_poly.entity_id
_entity_poly.type
_entity_poly.pdbx_seq_one_letter_code
_entity_poly.pdbx_strand_id
1 'polypeptide(L)'
;MAVTKLSQDTDITPLDNSAKIQFICPVCKSEKALDFPKSVITNAKGLTTMSIAKGLVCKHQFQAFVDKNYMVRGYQRVDFEFEKTKIDQKYQPTNYVKDDKELFENLILEGNYLEYKPNRKNLPKSETVIKPKEKSKSLKELYDEFWEFIDEKNEIFSEFIKNDDRRKS
;
A
#
# COMPACT_ATOMS: atom_id res chain seq x y z
N MET A 1 52.53 0.07 47.97
CA MET A 1 51.72 1.27 48.27
C MET A 1 52.11 2.30 47.21
N ALA A 2 51.26 2.87 46.36
CA ALA A 2 49.84 3.19 46.49
C ALA A 2 49.08 2.83 45.20
N VAL A 3 47.80 2.49 45.38
CA VAL A 3 46.83 2.20 44.33
C VAL A 3 45.95 3.43 44.23
N THR A 4 45.96 4.14 43.11
CA THR A 4 44.93 5.15 42.81
C THR A 4 44.00 4.60 41.75
N LYS A 5 42.87 4.09 42.24
CA LYS A 5 41.66 3.81 41.48
C LYS A 5 41.17 5.11 40.83
N LEU A 6 40.95 5.08 39.53
CA LEU A 6 39.97 5.95 38.87
C LEU A 6 38.99 5.01 38.17
N SER A 7 37.93 4.67 38.91
CA SER A 7 36.67 4.18 38.39
C SER A 7 36.06 5.28 37.52
N GLN A 8 36.14 5.11 36.21
CA GLN A 8 35.18 5.74 35.33
C GLN A 8 34.02 4.76 35.21
N ASP A 9 33.04 4.95 36.08
CA ASP A 9 31.70 4.44 35.87
C ASP A 9 31.25 5.03 34.53
N THR A 10 31.32 4.22 33.48
CA THR A 10 30.61 4.53 32.24
C THR A 10 29.15 4.42 32.59
N ASP A 11 28.53 5.57 32.86
CA ASP A 11 27.09 5.72 32.88
C ASP A 11 26.56 5.13 31.58
N ILE A 12 26.00 3.94 31.70
CA ILE A 12 25.16 3.35 30.69
C ILE A 12 23.94 4.28 30.64
N THR A 13 23.83 5.14 29.63
CA THR A 13 22.57 5.83 29.31
C THR A 13 21.87 5.07 28.19
N PRO A 14 20.83 4.26 28.47
CA PRO A 14 19.98 3.71 27.44
C PRO A 14 18.54 4.16 27.67
N LEU A 15 18.14 5.35 27.20
CA LEU A 15 16.74 5.72 26.97
C LEU A 15 16.67 7.10 26.29
N ASP A 16 15.63 7.41 25.52
CA ASP A 16 15.38 8.70 24.83
C ASP A 16 15.95 8.90 23.42
N ASN A 17 16.01 7.81 22.63
CA ASN A 17 16.21 7.94 21.17
C ASN A 17 14.88 8.18 20.40
N SER A 18 13.82 8.60 21.08
CA SER A 18 12.54 9.00 20.49
C SER A 18 12.35 10.52 20.52
N ALA A 19 11.63 11.04 19.53
CA ALA A 19 11.18 12.43 19.44
C ALA A 19 9.66 12.45 19.28
N LYS A 20 9.01 13.38 19.98
CA LYS A 20 7.58 13.65 19.86
C LYS A 20 7.34 14.69 18.78
N ILE A 21 6.44 14.37 17.86
CA ILE A 21 6.09 15.27 16.75
C ILE A 21 4.57 15.43 16.73
N GLN A 22 4.10 16.69 16.70
CA GLN A 22 2.68 17.02 16.63
C GLN A 22 2.24 17.05 15.17
N PHE A 23 1.26 16.22 14.83
CA PHE A 23 0.64 16.18 13.50
C PHE A 23 -0.75 16.79 13.55
N ILE A 24 -1.06 17.59 12.55
CA ILE A 24 -2.37 18.19 12.33
C ILE A 24 -2.93 17.62 11.03
N CYS A 25 -4.12 17.03 11.08
CA CYS A 25 -4.75 16.51 9.87
C CYS A 25 -5.11 17.68 8.92
N PRO A 26 -4.67 17.67 7.65
CA PRO A 26 -5.00 18.73 6.69
C PRO A 26 -6.48 18.72 6.25
N VAL A 27 -7.23 17.66 6.56
CA VAL A 27 -8.65 17.50 6.18
C VAL A 27 -9.58 17.95 7.30
N CYS A 28 -9.43 17.42 8.52
CA CYS A 28 -10.34 17.69 9.63
C CYS A 28 -9.71 18.45 10.80
N LYS A 29 -8.45 18.86 10.69
CA LYS A 29 -7.71 19.63 11.71
C LYS A 29 -7.55 18.94 13.07
N SER A 30 -7.84 17.65 13.17
CA SER A 30 -7.54 16.86 14.37
C SER A 30 -6.03 16.81 14.59
N GLU A 31 -5.62 16.92 15.84
CA GLU A 31 -4.22 16.95 16.23
C GLU A 31 -3.85 15.72 17.05
N LYS A 32 -2.63 15.22 16.87
CA LYS A 32 -2.07 14.18 17.73
C LYS A 32 -0.55 14.23 17.74
N ALA A 33 0.03 14.08 18.93
CA ALA A 33 1.46 13.87 19.09
C ALA A 33 1.77 12.37 18.92
N LEU A 34 2.78 12.07 18.11
CA LEU A 34 3.26 10.72 17.85
C LEU A 34 4.76 10.64 18.15
N ASP A 35 5.17 9.50 18.71
CA ASP A 35 6.57 9.19 19.05
C ASP A 35 7.27 8.51 17.87
N PHE A 36 8.43 9.04 17.47
CA PHE A 36 9.25 8.48 16.40
C PHE A 36 10.72 8.36 16.80
N PRO A 37 11.42 7.30 16.37
CA PRO A 37 12.85 7.19 16.60
C PRO A 37 13.60 8.27 15.80
N LYS A 38 14.53 8.96 16.47
CA LYS A 38 15.32 10.07 15.90
C LYS A 38 16.11 9.65 14.65
N SER A 39 16.45 8.37 14.54
CA SER A 39 17.16 7.78 13.40
C SER A 39 16.41 7.93 12.06
N VAL A 40 15.08 7.92 12.06
CA VAL A 40 14.27 8.02 10.83
C VAL A 40 14.39 9.40 10.19
N ILE A 41 14.56 10.44 11.00
CA ILE A 41 14.58 11.83 10.54
C ILE A 41 16.01 12.34 10.31
N THR A 42 16.95 11.92 11.16
CA THR A 42 18.34 12.41 11.12
C THR A 42 19.08 11.99 9.84
N ASN A 43 18.72 10.85 9.27
CA ASN A 43 19.39 10.30 8.07
C ASN A 43 18.99 11.02 6.76
N ALA A 44 17.93 11.84 6.76
CA ALA A 44 17.47 12.52 5.56
C ALA A 44 18.31 13.78 5.26
N LYS A 45 18.69 14.00 4.00
CA LYS A 45 19.44 15.22 3.61
C LYS A 45 18.60 16.50 3.80
N GLY A 46 17.28 16.41 3.58
CA GLY A 46 16.33 17.53 3.65
C GLY A 46 15.13 17.22 4.54
N LEU A 47 13.92 17.24 3.96
CA LEU A 47 12.67 16.87 4.64
C LEU A 47 12.45 15.36 4.59
N THR A 48 11.98 14.82 5.70
CA THR A 48 11.52 13.44 5.82
C THR A 48 10.03 13.39 5.50
N THR A 49 9.66 12.65 4.45
CA THR A 49 8.26 12.42 4.10
C THR A 49 7.71 11.25 4.91
N MET A 50 6.63 11.48 5.64
CA MET A 50 5.98 10.49 6.49
C MET A 50 4.55 10.23 6.02
N SER A 51 4.22 8.98 5.74
CA SER A 51 2.85 8.57 5.40
C SER A 51 2.07 8.26 6.67
N ILE A 52 1.02 9.04 6.96
CA ILE A 52 0.18 8.89 8.14
C ILE A 52 -1.08 8.12 7.74
N ALA A 53 -1.12 6.84 8.10
CA ALA A 53 -2.26 5.97 7.85
C ALA A 53 -3.51 6.36 8.64
N LYS A 54 -4.67 5.95 8.12
CA LYS A 54 -5.97 6.09 8.80
C LYS A 54 -5.92 5.45 10.19
N GLY A 55 -6.46 6.14 11.18
CA GLY A 55 -6.50 5.70 12.58
C GLY A 55 -5.31 6.14 13.42
N LEU A 56 -4.18 6.56 12.81
CA LEU A 56 -3.06 7.07 13.58
C LEU A 56 -3.39 8.41 14.24
N VAL A 57 -3.82 9.40 13.47
CA VAL A 57 -4.24 10.73 13.96
C VAL A 57 -5.77 10.86 13.94
N CYS A 58 -6.39 10.50 12.82
CA CYS A 58 -7.83 10.54 12.61
C CYS A 58 -8.22 9.54 11.50
N LYS A 59 -9.45 9.58 11.00
CA LYS A 59 -9.93 8.68 9.93
C LYS A 59 -9.35 8.97 8.54
N HIS A 60 -8.62 10.07 8.36
CA HIS A 60 -8.02 10.46 7.09
C HIS A 60 -6.57 10.00 6.96
N GLN A 61 -6.16 9.68 5.74
CA GLN A 61 -4.76 9.46 5.38
C GLN A 61 -4.18 10.73 4.76
N PHE A 62 -2.92 11.03 5.08
CA PHE A 62 -2.18 12.16 4.53
C PHE A 62 -0.67 11.91 4.65
N GLN A 63 0.11 12.67 3.89
CA GLN A 63 1.55 12.74 4.06
C GLN A 63 1.94 14.01 4.80
N ALA A 64 2.99 13.93 5.61
CA ALA A 64 3.56 15.05 6.35
C ALA A 64 5.06 15.16 6.04
N PHE A 65 5.55 16.39 5.93
CA PHE A 65 6.97 16.66 5.69
C PHE A 65 7.60 17.19 6.97
N VAL A 66 8.53 16.45 7.53
CA VAL A 66 9.17 16.74 8.81
C VAL A 66 10.63 17.13 8.57
N ASP A 67 11.08 18.21 9.20
CA ASP A 67 12.48 18.63 9.14
C ASP A 67 13.36 17.96 10.22
N LYS A 68 14.66 18.27 10.19
CA LYS A 68 15.65 17.75 11.17
C LYS A 68 15.41 18.27 12.59
N ASN A 69 14.61 19.32 12.75
CA ASN A 69 14.24 19.89 14.03
C ASN A 69 12.94 19.27 14.57
N TYR A 70 12.47 18.18 13.96
CA TYR A 70 11.24 17.47 14.35
C TYR A 70 9.97 18.32 14.18
N MET A 71 10.02 19.34 13.32
CA MET A 71 8.91 20.23 13.02
C MET A 71 8.27 19.86 11.69
N VAL A 72 6.94 19.82 11.66
CA VAL A 72 6.20 19.60 10.42
C VAL A 72 6.19 20.89 9.59
N ARG A 73 6.68 20.81 8.35
CA ARG A 73 6.77 21.93 7.40
C ARG A 73 5.61 21.99 6.41
N GLY A 74 4.93 20.86 6.19
CA GLY A 74 3.81 20.82 5.26
C GLY A 74 3.06 19.49 5.31
N TYR A 75 1.91 19.48 4.66
CA TYR A 75 1.05 18.32 4.51
C TYR A 75 0.63 18.16 3.05
N GLN A 76 0.43 16.92 2.65
CA GLN A 76 -0.14 16.56 1.35
C GLN A 76 -1.32 15.61 1.54
N ARG A 77 -2.45 15.93 0.89
CA ARG A 77 -3.63 15.07 0.88
C ARG A 77 -3.42 13.93 -0.12
N VAL A 78 -4.01 12.78 0.16
CA VAL A 78 -4.01 11.63 -0.75
C VAL A 78 -5.31 11.65 -1.53
N ASP A 79 -5.22 11.88 -2.84
CA ASP A 79 -6.40 11.97 -3.72
C ASP A 79 -6.99 10.58 -4.04
N PHE A 80 -6.13 9.55 -4.09
CA PHE A 80 -6.52 8.18 -4.38
C PHE A 80 -5.71 7.19 -3.54
N GLU A 81 -6.40 6.26 -2.89
CA GLU A 81 -5.80 5.15 -2.13
C GLU A 81 -6.37 3.84 -2.67
N PHE A 82 -5.52 2.87 -3.01
CA PHE A 82 -5.99 1.53 -3.36
C PHE A 82 -6.64 0.88 -2.14
N GLU A 83 -7.80 0.26 -2.34
CA GLU A 83 -8.40 -0.58 -1.31
C GLU A 83 -7.40 -1.70 -0.99
N LYS A 84 -7.06 -1.86 0.29
CA LYS A 84 -6.30 -3.03 0.74
C LYS A 84 -7.17 -4.25 0.50
N THR A 85 -6.98 -4.92 -0.64
CA THR A 85 -7.49 -6.28 -0.83
C THR A 85 -6.92 -7.08 0.34
N LYS A 86 -7.77 -7.77 1.10
CA LYS A 86 -7.39 -8.58 2.28
C LYS A 86 -6.57 -9.83 1.90
N ILE A 87 -5.69 -9.73 0.91
CA ILE A 87 -4.83 -10.81 0.45
C ILE A 87 -3.61 -10.93 1.40
N ASP A 88 -3.22 -9.84 2.07
CA ASP A 88 -2.03 -9.82 2.94
C ASP A 88 -2.26 -10.27 4.40
N GLN A 89 -3.41 -10.87 4.72
CA GLN A 89 -3.67 -11.40 6.07
C GLN A 89 -3.85 -12.93 6.13
N LYS A 90 -3.50 -13.66 5.06
CA LYS A 90 -3.45 -15.13 5.08
C LYS A 90 -2.23 -15.74 4.39
N TYR A 91 -1.07 -15.08 4.41
CA TYR A 91 0.18 -15.85 4.55
C TYR A 91 0.43 -16.08 6.04
N GLN A 92 -0.51 -16.82 6.67
CA GLN A 92 -0.04 -17.77 7.68
C GLN A 92 0.86 -18.71 6.88
N PRO A 93 2.12 -18.99 7.26
CA PRO A 93 2.79 -20.16 6.73
C PRO A 93 1.83 -21.32 7.01
N THR A 94 1.14 -21.77 5.97
CA THR A 94 0.19 -22.88 6.09
C THR A 94 1.01 -24.01 6.67
N ASN A 95 0.59 -24.47 7.85
CA ASN A 95 1.01 -25.71 8.51
C ASN A 95 2.03 -26.47 7.65
N TYR A 96 3.31 -26.43 8.01
CA TYR A 96 4.21 -27.50 7.60
C TYR A 96 3.50 -28.79 8.03
N VAL A 97 2.93 -29.49 7.04
CA VAL A 97 2.39 -30.82 7.25
C VAL A 97 3.59 -31.61 7.72
N LYS A 98 3.47 -32.10 8.96
CA LYS A 98 4.52 -32.71 9.78
C LYS A 98 4.99 -34.07 9.26
N ASP A 99 4.81 -34.35 7.98
CA ASP A 99 5.14 -35.63 7.37
C ASP A 99 6.16 -35.42 6.26
N ASP A 100 7.43 -35.47 6.66
CA ASP A 100 8.58 -35.33 5.77
C ASP A 100 8.48 -36.27 4.55
N LYS A 101 7.74 -37.38 4.66
CA LYS A 101 7.49 -38.33 3.58
C LYS A 101 6.84 -37.69 2.36
N GLU A 102 5.82 -36.85 2.54
CA GLU A 102 5.17 -36.17 1.41
C GLU A 102 6.14 -35.20 0.70
N LEU A 103 7.05 -34.59 1.46
CA LEU A 103 8.07 -33.70 0.88
C LEU A 103 9.02 -34.49 -0.02
N PHE A 104 9.53 -35.62 0.46
CA PHE A 104 10.44 -36.49 -0.30
C PHE A 104 9.77 -37.15 -1.50
N GLU A 105 8.49 -37.51 -1.42
CA GLU A 105 7.75 -38.09 -2.56
C GLU A 105 7.57 -37.11 -3.72
N ASN A 106 7.55 -35.80 -3.45
CA ASN A 106 7.39 -34.76 -4.46
C ASN A 106 8.74 -34.17 -4.91
N LEU A 107 9.86 -34.63 -4.38
CA LEU A 107 11.21 -34.22 -4.78
C LEU A 107 11.79 -35.19 -5.82
N ILE A 108 12.22 -34.64 -6.95
CA ILE A 108 12.91 -35.37 -8.02
C ILE A 108 14.40 -35.05 -7.90
N LEU A 109 15.20 -36.10 -7.78
CA LEU A 109 16.65 -36.05 -7.67
C LEU A 109 17.27 -36.84 -8.82
N GLU A 110 17.93 -36.15 -9.75
CA GLU A 110 18.67 -36.76 -10.86
C GLU A 110 20.09 -36.18 -10.93
N GLY A 111 21.06 -36.88 -10.36
CA GLY A 111 22.45 -36.40 -10.25
C GLY A 111 22.54 -35.12 -9.41
N ASN A 112 22.93 -34.02 -10.06
CA ASN A 112 23.00 -32.68 -9.43
C ASN A 112 21.72 -31.86 -9.62
N TYR A 113 20.68 -32.44 -10.19
CA TYR A 113 19.40 -31.77 -10.43
C TYR A 113 18.41 -32.07 -9.30
N LEU A 114 17.80 -31.01 -8.76
CA LEU A 114 16.79 -31.05 -7.72
C LEU A 114 15.57 -30.26 -8.19
N GLU A 115 14.42 -30.92 -8.32
CA GLU A 115 13.16 -30.29 -8.71
C GLU A 115 12.01 -30.76 -7.79
N TYR A 116 11.17 -29.82 -7.35
CA TYR A 116 9.99 -30.13 -6.53
C TYR A 116 8.70 -30.06 -7.38
N LYS A 117 7.96 -31.17 -7.47
CA LYS A 117 6.69 -31.29 -8.20
C LYS A 117 5.55 -31.67 -7.26
N PRO A 118 4.86 -30.70 -6.65
CA PRO A 118 3.77 -31.00 -5.72
C PRO A 118 2.57 -31.64 -6.42
N ASN A 119 2.01 -32.69 -5.80
CA ASN A 119 0.80 -33.35 -6.28
C ASN A 119 -0.45 -32.46 -6.09
N ARG A 120 -0.96 -31.87 -7.17
CA ARG A 120 -2.02 -30.82 -7.16
C ARG A 120 -3.43 -31.27 -6.75
N LYS A 121 -3.60 -32.47 -6.19
CA LYS A 121 -4.93 -33.03 -5.86
C LYS A 121 -5.73 -32.20 -4.85
N ASN A 122 -5.06 -31.34 -4.08
CA ASN A 122 -5.66 -30.44 -3.08
C ASN A 122 -5.38 -28.96 -3.34
N LEU A 123 -5.25 -28.50 -4.60
CA LEU A 123 -5.41 -27.06 -4.81
C LEU A 123 -6.88 -26.72 -4.51
N PRO A 124 -7.17 -25.74 -3.63
CA PRO A 124 -8.52 -25.20 -3.56
C PRO A 124 -8.85 -24.74 -4.98
N LYS A 125 -9.93 -25.32 -5.56
CA LYS A 125 -10.54 -24.77 -6.77
C LYS A 125 -10.68 -23.28 -6.47
N SER A 126 -9.93 -22.43 -7.17
CA SER A 126 -10.05 -20.99 -7.00
C SER A 126 -11.52 -20.66 -7.20
N GLU A 127 -12.21 -20.40 -6.10
CA GLU A 127 -13.61 -20.01 -6.11
C GLU A 127 -13.69 -18.79 -7.01
N THR A 128 -14.47 -18.96 -8.07
CA THR A 128 -14.97 -17.96 -9.01
C THR A 128 -14.36 -16.58 -8.83
N VAL A 129 -13.46 -16.22 -9.74
CA VAL A 129 -13.13 -14.83 -10.07
C VAL A 129 -14.45 -14.06 -10.08
N ILE A 130 -14.67 -13.21 -9.06
CA ILE A 130 -15.75 -12.24 -9.08
C ILE A 130 -15.37 -11.30 -10.22
N LYS A 131 -15.90 -11.59 -11.42
CA LYS A 131 -15.90 -10.62 -12.51
C LYS A 131 -16.53 -9.35 -11.94
N PRO A 132 -15.92 -8.17 -12.11
CA PRO A 132 -16.64 -6.94 -11.81
C PRO A 132 -18.00 -7.03 -12.52
N LYS A 133 -19.09 -6.63 -11.85
CA LYS A 133 -20.38 -6.45 -12.53
C LYS A 133 -20.16 -5.41 -13.61
N GLU A 134 -19.79 -5.85 -14.81
CA GLU A 134 -19.85 -5.06 -16.03
C GLU A 134 -21.32 -4.66 -16.15
N LYS A 135 -21.65 -3.45 -15.71
CA LYS A 135 -22.86 -2.82 -16.20
C LYS A 135 -22.62 -2.62 -17.68
N SER A 136 -23.20 -3.50 -18.49
CA SER A 136 -23.24 -3.31 -19.94
C SER A 136 -24.05 -2.05 -20.20
N LYS A 137 -23.38 -0.90 -20.31
CA LYS A 137 -24.02 0.31 -20.82
C LYS A 137 -24.44 0.02 -22.25
N SER A 138 -25.64 0.46 -22.62
CA SER A 138 -26.07 0.37 -24.02
C SER A 138 -25.21 1.29 -24.90
N LEU A 139 -25.12 1.00 -26.20
CA LEU A 139 -24.43 1.89 -27.15
C LEU A 139 -25.01 3.31 -27.12
N LYS A 140 -26.32 3.44 -26.90
CA LYS A 140 -26.98 4.74 -26.76
C LYS A 140 -26.52 5.49 -25.50
N GLU A 141 -26.44 4.82 -24.35
CA GLU A 141 -25.94 5.45 -23.11
C GLU A 141 -24.48 5.90 -23.24
N LEU A 142 -23.64 5.09 -23.89
CA LEU A 142 -22.26 5.47 -24.20
C LEU A 142 -22.21 6.68 -25.14
N TYR A 143 -23.09 6.72 -26.14
CA TYR A 143 -23.18 7.87 -27.05
C TYR A 143 -23.59 9.14 -26.30
N ASP A 144 -24.66 9.09 -25.49
CA ASP A 144 -25.18 10.26 -24.80
C ASP A 144 -24.18 10.86 -23.78
N GLU A 145 -23.36 10.02 -23.16
CA GLU A 145 -22.33 10.44 -22.19
C GLU A 145 -21.07 11.02 -22.85
N PHE A 146 -20.73 10.57 -24.06
CA PHE A 146 -19.45 10.88 -24.71
C PHE A 146 -19.59 11.51 -26.10
N TRP A 147 -20.77 11.98 -26.50
CA TRP A 147 -21.03 12.49 -27.85
C TRP A 147 -20.07 13.61 -28.28
N GLU A 148 -19.57 14.44 -27.36
CA GLU A 148 -18.61 15.52 -27.66
C GLU A 148 -17.26 15.00 -28.18
N PHE A 149 -16.91 13.75 -27.86
CA PHE A 149 -15.62 13.13 -28.19
C PHE A 149 -15.71 12.13 -29.36
N ILE A 150 -16.91 11.90 -29.91
CA ILE A 150 -17.11 10.93 -30.98
C ILE A 150 -17.05 11.64 -32.33
N ASP A 151 -16.13 11.23 -33.19
CA ASP A 151 -16.00 11.77 -34.54
C ASP A 151 -17.26 11.54 -35.38
N GLU A 152 -17.58 12.50 -36.25
CA GLU A 152 -18.73 12.40 -37.18
C GLU A 152 -18.64 11.22 -38.14
N LYS A 153 -17.41 10.77 -38.43
CA LYS A 153 -17.12 9.64 -39.32
C LYS A 153 -17.12 8.28 -38.59
N ASN A 154 -17.51 8.24 -37.32
CA ASN A 154 -17.51 7.01 -36.56
C ASN A 154 -18.66 6.10 -37.03
N GLU A 155 -18.29 4.96 -37.64
CA GLU A 155 -19.25 4.00 -38.21
C GLU A 155 -20.17 3.39 -37.14
N ILE A 156 -19.64 3.16 -35.93
CA ILE A 156 -20.32 2.51 -34.81
C ILE A 156 -21.46 3.38 -34.28
N PHE A 157 -21.25 4.71 -34.25
CA PHE A 157 -22.24 5.67 -33.75
C PHE A 157 -23.00 6.40 -34.87
N SER A 158 -22.85 5.96 -36.12
CA SER A 158 -23.37 6.67 -37.29
C SER A 158 -24.90 6.90 -37.25
N GLU A 159 -25.67 5.96 -36.70
CA GLU A 159 -27.12 6.11 -36.52
C GLU A 159 -27.48 7.16 -35.46
N PHE A 160 -26.69 7.27 -34.40
CA PHE A 160 -26.91 8.26 -33.35
C PHE A 160 -26.47 9.65 -33.81
N ILE A 161 -25.34 9.74 -34.52
CA ILE A 161 -24.80 10.99 -35.07
C ILE A 161 -25.78 11.65 -36.05
N LYS A 162 -26.40 10.88 -36.95
CA LYS A 162 -27.38 11.41 -37.92
C LYS A 162 -28.64 11.97 -37.26
N ASN A 163 -29.04 11.37 -36.14
CA ASN A 163 -30.26 11.70 -35.42
C ASN A 163 -30.04 12.71 -34.28
N ASP A 164 -28.80 13.14 -34.04
CA ASP A 164 -28.46 14.08 -32.98
C ASP A 164 -28.58 15.53 -33.45
N ASP A 165 -29.60 16.23 -32.97
CA ASP A 165 -29.82 17.64 -33.30
C ASP A 165 -28.75 18.57 -32.70
N ARG A 166 -28.02 18.14 -31.65
CA ARG A 166 -26.91 18.92 -31.04
C ARG A 166 -25.75 19.15 -32.02
N ARG A 167 -25.62 18.28 -33.03
CA ARG A 167 -24.54 18.34 -34.03
C ARG A 167 -24.93 19.07 -35.31
N LYS A 168 -26.20 19.45 -35.47
CA LYS A 168 -26.70 20.16 -36.66
C LYS A 168 -26.65 21.68 -36.50
N SER A 169 -26.01 22.17 -35.45
CA SER A 169 -25.86 23.60 -35.14
C SER A 169 -24.60 24.21 -35.74
#